data_AF-A0A3P6NWU1-F1
#
_entry.id   AF-A0A3P6NWU1-F1
#
_cell.length_a   1.000
_cell.length_b   1.000
_cell.length_c   1.000
_cell.angle_alpha   90.00
_cell.angle_beta   90.00
_cell.angle_gamma   90.00
#
_symmetry.space_group_name_H-M   'P 1'
#
loop_
_entity.id
_entity.type
_entity.pdbx_description
1 polymer ?
#
loop_
_entity_poly.entity_id
_entity_poly.type
_entity_poly.pdbx_seq_one_letter_code
_entity_poly.pdbx_strand_id
1 'polypeptide(L)'
;MYVYRGSAQESVRPLTAIGLPDYVRRIRLVYKWNYWTEKPIYIWTDEEFWRIDRKSGKVEIGYPRRINAAWHFIPQTANAAFTFRNGKN
;
A
#
# COMPACT_ATOMS: atom_id res chain seq x y z
N MET A 1 -1.35 -3.19 -12.93
CA MET A 1 -0.98 -4.13 -11.83
C MET A 1 -1.14 -5.54 -12.35
N TYR A 2 -0.07 -6.31 -12.30
CA TYR A 2 -0.12 -7.74 -12.59
C TYR A 2 -0.49 -8.49 -11.32
N VAL A 3 -1.44 -9.42 -11.43
CA VAL A 3 -1.88 -10.29 -10.33
C VAL A 3 -1.43 -11.69 -10.66
N TYR A 4 -0.76 -12.34 -9.71
CA TYR A 4 -0.22 -13.68 -9.86
C TYR A 4 -0.80 -14.62 -8.82
N ARG A 5 -0.98 -15.89 -9.21
CA ARG A 5 -1.28 -17.02 -8.33
C ARG A 5 -0.17 -18.04 -8.50
N GLY A 6 0.73 -18.13 -7.50
CA GLY A 6 1.98 -18.87 -7.69
C GLY A 6 2.83 -18.19 -8.77
N SER A 7 3.33 -18.97 -9.73
CA SER A 7 4.08 -18.45 -10.88
C SER A 7 3.21 -18.03 -12.07
N ALA A 8 1.90 -18.34 -12.06
CA ALA A 8 1.00 -18.02 -13.16
C ALA A 8 0.42 -16.60 -13.04
N GLN A 9 0.51 -15.82 -14.12
CA GLN A 9 -0.19 -14.53 -14.20
C GLN A 9 -1.69 -14.77 -14.34
N GLU A 10 -2.46 -14.27 -13.38
CA GLU A 10 -3.92 -14.46 -13.31
C GLU A 10 -4.65 -13.32 -14.03
N SER A 11 -4.21 -12.07 -13.85
CA SER A 11 -4.82 -10.93 -14.54
C SER A 11 -3.93 -9.69 -14.57
N VAL A 12 -4.25 -8.75 -15.47
CA VAL A 12 -3.71 -7.39 -15.44
C VAL A 12 -4.87 -6.45 -15.14
N ARG A 13 -4.73 -5.62 -14.09
CA ARG A 13 -5.76 -4.69 -13.63
C ARG A 13 -5.22 -3.26 -13.51
N PRO A 14 -6.03 -2.22 -13.76
CA PRO A 14 -5.65 -0.84 -13.47
C PRO A 14 -5.56 -0.61 -11.95
N LEU A 15 -4.89 0.46 -11.53
CA LEU A 15 -4.85 0.86 -10.11
C LEU A 15 -6.23 1.25 -9.58
N THR A 16 -7.13 1.73 -10.45
CA THR A 16 -8.53 1.98 -10.13
C THR A 16 -9.28 0.73 -9.69
N ALA A 17 -8.81 -0.47 -10.06
CA ALA A 17 -9.42 -1.73 -9.62
C ALA A 17 -9.31 -1.96 -8.11
N ILE A 18 -8.42 -1.27 -7.40
CA ILE A 18 -8.31 -1.28 -5.93
C ILE A 18 -8.83 0.02 -5.29
N GLY A 19 -9.47 0.89 -6.06
CA GLY A 19 -10.04 2.15 -5.57
C GLY A 19 -9.05 3.31 -5.51
N LEU A 20 -7.85 3.17 -6.08
CA LEU A 20 -6.99 4.34 -6.28
C LEU A 20 -7.55 5.24 -7.40
N PRO A 21 -7.48 6.57 -7.26
CA PRO A 21 -7.86 7.47 -8.34
C PRO A 21 -7.00 7.30 -9.61
N ASP A 22 -7.54 7.66 -10.77
CA ASP A 22 -6.89 7.53 -12.07
C ASP A 22 -5.68 8.47 -12.26
N TYR A 23 -5.62 9.56 -11.50
CA TYR A 23 -4.45 10.45 -11.46
C TYR A 23 -3.22 9.79 -10.81
N VAL A 24 -3.39 8.72 -10.02
CA VAL A 24 -2.29 8.00 -9.39
C VAL A 24 -1.60 7.14 -10.45
N ARG A 25 -0.47 7.62 -10.98
CA ARG A 25 0.28 6.92 -12.04
C ARG A 25 1.46 6.10 -11.53
N ARG A 26 2.00 6.43 -10.36
CA ARG A 26 3.21 5.81 -9.81
C ARG A 26 3.02 5.46 -8.35
N ILE A 27 3.36 4.24 -8.00
CA ILE A 27 3.48 3.79 -6.61
C ILE A 27 4.95 3.84 -6.23
N ARG A 28 5.25 4.51 -5.12
CA ARG A 28 6.61 4.64 -4.56
C ARG A 28 6.97 3.41 -3.74
N LEU A 29 6.08 2.99 -2.84
CA LEU A 29 6.27 1.79 -2.02
C LEU A 29 4.93 1.26 -1.50
N VAL A 30 4.92 -0.01 -1.12
CA VAL A 30 3.76 -0.70 -0.56
C VAL A 30 4.23 -1.58 0.60
N TYR A 31 3.51 -1.59 1.71
CA TYR A 31 3.78 -2.51 2.82
C TYR A 31 2.51 -2.84 3.61
N LYS A 32 2.58 -3.92 4.38
CA LYS A 32 1.50 -4.38 5.25
C LYS A 32 1.81 -4.02 6.70
N TRP A 33 1.06 -3.12 7.31
CA TRP A 33 1.34 -2.78 8.71
C TRP A 33 0.83 -3.89 9.65
N ASN A 34 1.74 -4.52 10.40
CA ASN A 34 1.44 -5.69 11.24
C ASN A 34 1.03 -5.36 12.68
N TYR A 35 0.89 -4.08 13.03
CA TYR A 35 0.45 -3.65 14.35
C TYR A 35 -1.03 -3.96 14.60
N TRP A 36 -1.89 -3.74 13.60
CA TRP A 36 -3.33 -3.95 13.73
C TRP A 36 -3.74 -5.38 13.34
N THR A 37 -4.83 -5.89 13.93
CA THR A 37 -5.34 -7.25 13.69
C THR A 37 -5.74 -7.47 12.23
N GLU A 38 -6.37 -6.48 11.60
CA GLU A 38 -6.80 -6.49 10.20
C GLU A 38 -5.62 -6.40 9.21
N LYS A 39 -4.45 -5.95 9.70
CA LYS A 39 -3.18 -5.84 8.97
C LYS A 39 -3.34 -5.08 7.66
N PRO A 40 -3.77 -3.80 7.69
CA PRO A 40 -4.07 -3.06 6.47
C PRO A 40 -2.82 -2.87 5.61
N ILE A 41 -3.04 -2.66 4.31
CA ILE A 41 -1.97 -2.40 3.35
C ILE A 41 -1.87 -0.89 3.13
N TYR A 42 -0.67 -0.35 3.22
CA TYR A 42 -0.39 1.05 2.93
C TYR A 42 0.30 1.15 1.57
N ILE A 43 -0.21 2.05 0.73
CA ILE A 43 0.35 2.38 -0.59
C ILE A 43 0.79 3.83 -0.54
N TRP A 44 2.04 4.10 -0.89
CA TRP A 44 2.58 5.46 -0.95
C TRP A 44 2.83 5.89 -2.39
N THR A 45 2.57 7.16 -2.68
CA THR A 45 3.10 7.90 -3.83
C THR A 45 4.28 8.75 -3.34
N ASP A 46 4.51 9.90 -3.96
CA ASP A 46 5.61 10.79 -3.58
C ASP A 46 5.35 11.52 -2.27
N GLU A 47 4.14 12.06 -2.10
CA GLU A 47 3.77 12.90 -0.96
C GLU A 47 2.56 12.38 -0.17
N GLU A 48 1.85 11.41 -0.73
CA GLU A 48 0.58 10.92 -0.22
C GLU A 48 0.59 9.42 -0.01
N PHE A 49 -0.32 8.96 0.85
CA PHE A 49 -0.54 7.56 1.07
C PHE A 49 -2.02 7.21 1.18
N TRP A 50 -2.32 5.94 0.91
CA TRP A 50 -3.63 5.33 1.02
C TRP A 50 -3.55 4.12 1.94
N ARG A 51 -4.64 3.87 2.67
CA ARG A 51 -4.84 2.61 3.40
C ARG A 51 -5.87 1.76 2.65
N ILE A 52 -5.52 0.50 2.45
CA ILE A 52 -6.41 -0.51 1.87
C ILE A 52 -6.90 -1.41 2.99
N ASP A 53 -8.23 -1.50 3.08
CA ASP A 53 -8.89 -2.50 3.90
C ASP A 53 -8.70 -3.87 3.25
N ARG A 54 -8.11 -4.82 3.98
CA ARG A 54 -7.87 -6.17 3.46
C ARG A 54 -9.13 -7.00 3.27
N LYS A 55 -10.22 -6.66 3.95
CA LYS A 55 -11.49 -7.39 3.79
C LYS A 55 -12.13 -7.07 2.43
N SER A 56 -12.25 -5.78 2.10
CA SER A 56 -12.80 -5.33 0.81
C SER A 56 -11.78 -5.36 -0.34
N GLY A 57 -10.49 -5.28 -0.03
CA GLY A 57 -9.43 -5.11 -1.03
C GLY A 57 -9.47 -3.73 -1.71
N LYS A 58 -10.08 -2.73 -1.06
CA LYS A 58 -10.25 -1.38 -1.59
C LYS A 58 -9.61 -0.34 -0.68
N VAL A 59 -9.26 0.79 -1.29
CA VAL A 59 -8.92 2.03 -0.57
C VAL A 59 -10.07 2.42 0.37
N GLU A 60 -9.70 2.77 1.59
CA GLU A 60 -10.65 3.25 2.59
C GLU A 60 -11.06 4.71 2.38
N ILE A 61 -12.25 5.06 2.86
CA ILE A 61 -12.76 6.43 2.84
C ILE A 61 -11.86 7.33 3.71
N GLY A 62 -11.59 8.56 3.23
CA GLY A 62 -10.77 9.54 3.96
C GLY A 62 -9.27 9.50 3.61
N TYR A 63 -8.91 8.84 2.52
CA TYR A 63 -7.59 8.88 1.88
C TYR A 63 -7.68 9.55 0.49
N PRO A 64 -6.59 10.15 -0.03
CA PRO A 64 -5.22 10.14 0.50
C PRO A 64 -5.02 10.98 1.76
N ARG A 65 -3.88 10.75 2.41
CA ARG A 65 -3.33 11.62 3.46
C ARG A 65 -1.87 11.94 3.15
N ARG A 66 -1.34 13.02 3.72
CA ARG A 66 0.07 13.41 3.55
C ARG A 66 1.00 12.51 4.34
N ILE A 67 2.06 11.99 3.71
CA ILE A 67 3.03 11.09 4.35
C ILE A 67 3.68 11.76 5.57
N ASN A 68 4.11 13.01 5.42
CA ASN A 68 4.83 13.76 6.47
C ASN A 68 3.99 14.04 7.72
N ALA A 69 2.66 13.92 7.65
CA ALA A 69 1.76 14.07 8.78
C ALA A 69 1.64 12.79 9.61
N ALA A 70 2.06 11.63 9.07
CA ALA A 70 1.89 10.32 9.70
C ALA A 70 3.20 9.54 9.92
N TRP A 71 4.19 9.70 9.04
CA TRP A 71 5.50 9.08 9.17
C TRP A 71 6.60 10.11 9.29
N HIS A 72 7.26 10.09 10.44
CA HIS A 72 8.40 10.94 10.74
C HIS A 72 9.71 10.17 10.51
N PHE A 73 10.77 10.92 10.19
CA PHE A 73 12.14 10.39 10.04
C PHE A 73 12.34 9.35 8.94
N ILE A 74 11.46 9.31 7.94
CA ILE A 74 11.66 8.48 6.74
C ILE A 74 12.39 9.29 5.67
N PRO A 75 13.53 8.80 5.13
CA PRO A 75 14.23 9.48 4.05
C PRO A 75 13.33 9.68 2.83
N GLN A 76 13.40 10.87 2.20
CA GLN A 76 12.67 11.15 0.96
C GLN A 76 13.08 10.23 -0.20
N THR A 77 14.26 9.61 -0.11
CA THR A 77 14.79 8.67 -1.11
C THR A 77 14.29 7.23 -0.95
N ALA A 78 13.62 6.88 0.16
CA ALA A 78 13.15 5.52 0.39
C ALA A 78 12.14 5.09 -0.69
N ASN A 79 12.38 4.00 -1.42
CA ASN A 79 11.56 3.58 -2.57
C ASN A 79 11.11 2.11 -2.48
N ALA A 80 11.32 1.49 -1.33
CA ALA A 80 10.89 0.14 -1.02
C ALA A 80 10.58 0.05 0.47
N ALA A 81 9.62 -0.81 0.82
CA ALA A 81 9.28 -1.11 2.20
C ALA A 81 8.85 -2.56 2.28
N PHE A 82 9.18 -3.22 3.39
CA PHE A 82 8.66 -4.54 3.70
C PHE A 82 8.45 -4.63 5.20
N THR A 83 7.52 -5.50 5.61
CA THR A 83 7.22 -5.70 7.02
C THR A 83 7.81 -7.02 7.46
N PHE A 84 8.83 -6.93 8.30
CA PHE A 84 9.47 -8.08 8.90
C PHE A 84 8.73 -8.49 10.18
N ARG A 85 8.39 -9.78 10.30
CA ARG A 85 7.94 -10.34 11.58
C ARG A 85 9.18 -10.85 12.30
N ASN A 86 9.69 -10.06 13.25
CA ASN A 86 10.70 -10.57 14.16
C ASN A 86 10.05 -11.68 14.99
N GLY A 87 10.62 -12.89 14.99
CA GLY A 87 9.99 -14.17 15.35
C GLY A 87 9.50 -14.36 16.80
N LYS A 88 9.08 -13.30 17.48
CA LYS A 88 8.37 -13.40 18.75
C LYS A 88 6.91 -13.80 18.46
N ASN A 89 6.61 -15.04 18.80
CA ASN A 89 5.25 -15.58 18.92
C ASN A 89 4.60 -15.07 20.20
#